data_AF-A0A926EZY4-F1
#
_entry.id   AF-A0A926EZY4-F1
#
_cell.length_a   1.000
_cell.length_b   1.000
_cell.length_c   1.000
_cell.angle_alpha   90.00
_cell.angle_beta   90.00
_cell.angle_gamma   90.00
#
_symmetry.space_group_name_H-M   'P 1'
#
loop_
_entity.id
_entity.type
_entity.pdbx_description
1 polymer ?
#
loop_
_entity_poly.entity_id
_entity_poly.type
_entity_poly.pdbx_seq_one_letter_code
_entity_poly.pdbx_strand_id
1 'polypeptide(L)'
;MTIGILGCNSSIKKDSLDLDMKSENSLSIDDFYPFLEDSLMKYEGIGNEFAEKTTFFEFIKGNKAQLKVINPGTNFIKIIEKKDGILREKYYEGQFYHIEDMIGIEEDINNILLKEPLEVGNSWITLDGYKREITGLDIEVNTPLDKFKALEVTTYMKENIVEKTYYAKGIGPIKTIYEDKDNKVEVFLKSIKNRPLNIDIQSFYPTVSELETVYTYNTIDFHTNDSIENQIEDIMKNPPSDKLMPLISKGTSINHIILDRKSWNLNVDFSRELITEMNAGSTLENEIIKSIKNTLGKFYDVDKVIITVDNRTYESGHFILEKDEDFKVDIKGIKEFK
;
A
#
# COMPACT_ATOMS: atom_id res chain seq x y z
N MET A 1 30.47 -65.16 57.07
CA MET A 1 30.99 -63.78 57.22
C MET A 1 31.63 -63.40 55.89
N THR A 2 31.47 -62.14 55.50
CA THR A 2 31.77 -61.54 54.19
C THR A 2 30.61 -61.62 53.19
N ILE A 3 29.95 -60.47 53.06
CA ILE A 3 28.85 -60.13 52.17
C ILE A 3 29.45 -59.79 50.80
N GLY A 4 28.89 -60.38 49.74
CA GLY A 4 29.12 -59.97 48.35
C GLY A 4 27.81 -60.18 47.59
N ILE A 5 27.04 -59.11 47.41
CA ILE A 5 25.83 -59.11 46.59
C ILE A 5 26.24 -58.81 45.15
N LEU A 6 26.17 -59.83 44.30
CA LEU A 6 26.24 -59.73 42.86
C LEU A 6 24.82 -59.69 42.30
N GLY A 7 24.53 -58.62 41.56
CA GLY A 7 23.80 -58.67 40.29
C GLY A 7 22.29 -58.83 40.32
N CYS A 8 21.59 -57.82 39.81
CA CYS A 8 20.65 -58.06 38.70
C CYS A 8 20.44 -56.79 37.87
N ASN A 9 20.59 -56.96 36.56
CA ASN A 9 20.36 -55.98 35.50
C ASN A 9 18.89 -55.56 35.44
N SER A 10 18.65 -54.26 35.24
CA SER A 10 17.52 -53.79 34.43
C SER A 10 17.93 -52.51 33.70
N SER A 11 17.99 -52.62 32.39
CA SER A 11 18.26 -51.58 31.41
C SER A 11 17.19 -50.48 31.44
N ILE A 12 17.59 -49.27 31.81
CA ILE A 12 16.79 -48.06 31.64
C ILE A 12 17.12 -47.46 30.27
N LYS A 13 16.13 -47.46 29.38
CA LYS A 13 16.13 -46.66 28.15
C LYS A 13 16.24 -45.19 28.53
N LYS A 14 17.24 -44.52 27.96
CA LYS A 14 17.44 -43.07 28.08
C LYS A 14 16.63 -42.43 26.96
N ASP A 15 15.38 -42.07 27.24
CA ASP A 15 14.66 -41.10 26.42
C ASP A 15 15.33 -39.74 26.67
N SER A 16 16.19 -39.34 25.73
CA SER A 16 16.63 -37.95 25.61
C SER A 16 15.48 -37.16 25.01
N LEU A 17 14.71 -36.51 25.88
CA LEU A 17 13.93 -35.33 25.54
C LEU A 17 14.92 -34.24 25.10
N ASP A 18 15.19 -34.17 23.79
CA ASP A 18 15.64 -32.93 23.15
C ASP A 18 14.46 -31.95 23.22
N LEU A 19 14.38 -31.25 24.35
CA LEU A 19 13.68 -29.99 24.43
C LEU A 19 14.53 -28.99 23.66
N ASP A 20 14.07 -28.64 22.45
CA ASP A 20 14.54 -27.50 21.66
C ASP A 20 14.62 -26.26 22.55
N MET A 21 15.81 -25.99 23.10
CA MET A 21 16.18 -24.67 23.59
C MET A 21 16.28 -23.76 22.37
N LYS A 22 15.17 -23.11 22.00
CA LYS A 22 15.23 -21.85 21.26
C LYS A 22 16.17 -20.93 22.04
N SER A 23 17.28 -20.53 21.42
CA SER A 23 18.15 -19.51 21.98
C SER A 23 17.36 -18.21 22.09
N GLU A 24 17.20 -17.68 23.30
CA GLU A 24 16.46 -16.45 23.61
C GLU A 24 17.17 -15.15 23.11
N ASN A 25 17.99 -15.18 22.06
CA ASN A 25 18.80 -14.02 21.64
C ASN A 25 19.12 -13.92 20.13
N SER A 26 18.44 -14.64 19.24
CA SER A 26 18.64 -14.45 17.79
C SER A 26 17.85 -13.24 17.28
N LEU A 27 18.54 -12.28 16.66
CA LEU A 27 17.92 -11.16 15.94
C LEU A 27 16.99 -11.68 14.83
N SER A 28 15.80 -11.08 14.71
CA SER A 28 14.84 -11.45 13.66
C SER A 28 14.52 -10.29 12.72
N ILE A 29 14.08 -10.61 11.50
CA ILE A 29 13.59 -9.61 10.54
C ILE A 29 12.45 -8.78 11.12
N ASP A 30 11.59 -9.33 11.96
CA ASP A 30 10.50 -8.57 12.60
C ASP A 30 11.01 -7.47 13.53
N ASP A 31 12.21 -7.63 14.11
CA ASP A 31 12.85 -6.58 14.88
C ASP A 31 13.23 -5.38 13.98
N PHE A 32 13.64 -5.61 12.74
CA PHE A 32 14.24 -4.58 11.87
C PHE A 32 13.36 -4.14 10.71
N TYR A 33 12.21 -4.79 10.50
CA TYR A 33 11.23 -4.43 9.47
C TYR A 33 9.80 -4.70 9.96
N PRO A 34 9.34 -4.08 11.04
CA PRO A 34 7.94 -4.22 11.45
C PRO A 34 7.00 -3.60 10.40
N PHE A 35 5.82 -4.19 10.23
CA PHE A 35 4.76 -3.56 9.45
C PHE A 35 4.00 -2.63 10.40
N LEU A 36 4.28 -1.32 10.29
CA LEU A 36 3.77 -0.31 11.20
C LEU A 36 2.46 0.27 10.67
N GLU A 37 1.34 -0.10 11.28
CA GLU A 37 0.02 0.48 10.99
C GLU A 37 0.01 1.99 11.26
N ASP A 38 -0.76 2.72 10.44
CA ASP A 38 -1.01 4.15 10.55
C ASP A 38 0.24 5.03 10.70
N SER A 39 1.39 4.54 10.23
CA SER A 39 2.68 5.17 10.47
C SER A 39 3.17 5.87 9.21
N LEU A 40 2.89 7.17 9.12
CA LEU A 40 3.38 8.02 8.05
C LEU A 40 4.85 8.38 8.30
N MET A 41 5.75 7.73 7.56
CA MET A 41 7.20 7.94 7.67
C MET A 41 7.67 8.88 6.57
N LYS A 42 8.35 9.97 6.95
CA LYS A 42 8.93 10.93 5.99
C LYS A 42 10.45 10.83 6.00
N TYR A 43 11.02 10.88 4.82
CA TYR A 43 12.44 10.81 4.57
C TYR A 43 12.93 12.05 3.82
N GLU A 44 14.04 12.61 4.27
CA GLU A 44 14.76 13.68 3.58
C GLU A 44 15.73 13.08 2.57
N GLY A 45 15.84 13.70 1.39
CA GLY A 45 16.78 13.33 0.34
C GLY A 45 17.86 14.38 0.12
N ILE A 46 19.10 13.95 -0.11
CA ILE A 46 20.25 14.80 -0.47
C ILE A 46 20.90 14.23 -1.72
N GLY A 47 21.33 15.10 -2.64
CA GLY A 47 22.04 14.73 -3.87
C GLY A 47 21.15 14.37 -5.05
N ASN A 48 19.84 14.21 -4.85
CA ASN A 48 18.85 14.01 -5.92
C ASN A 48 17.47 14.54 -5.46
N GLU A 49 16.82 15.31 -6.33
CA GLU A 49 15.50 15.93 -6.08
C GLU A 49 14.35 14.93 -5.89
N PHE A 50 14.51 13.69 -6.37
CA PHE A 50 13.53 12.61 -6.24
C PHE A 50 13.84 11.64 -5.07
N ALA A 51 14.87 11.93 -4.28
CA ALA A 51 15.33 11.04 -3.20
C ALA A 51 14.50 11.19 -1.91
N GLU A 52 13.90 12.36 -1.66
CA GLU A 52 12.96 12.50 -0.56
C GLU A 52 11.72 11.63 -0.81
N LYS A 53 11.15 11.08 0.26
CA LYS A 53 9.97 10.22 0.13
C LYS A 53 9.14 10.18 1.39
N THR A 54 7.87 9.85 1.22
CA THR A 54 6.98 9.42 2.29
C THR A 54 6.61 7.96 2.08
N THR A 55 6.52 7.18 3.15
CA THR A 55 6.05 5.80 3.08
C THR A 55 4.90 5.55 4.05
N PHE A 56 3.99 4.67 3.66
CA PHE A 56 2.81 4.29 4.44
C PHE A 56 2.39 2.86 4.08
N PHE A 57 2.07 2.02 5.06
CA PHE A 57 1.50 0.71 4.79
C PHE A 57 0.00 0.86 4.56
N GLU A 58 -0.45 0.77 3.30
CA GLU A 58 -1.88 0.88 2.95
C GLU A 58 -2.64 -0.36 3.42
N PHE A 59 -2.06 -1.55 3.23
CA PHE A 59 -2.66 -2.82 3.61
C PHE A 59 -1.63 -3.73 4.29
N ILE A 60 -2.05 -4.42 5.34
CA ILE A 60 -1.28 -5.43 6.07
C ILE A 60 -2.16 -6.65 6.29
N LYS A 61 -1.72 -7.81 5.79
CA LYS A 61 -2.42 -9.09 5.91
C LYS A 61 -1.46 -10.18 6.34
N GLY A 62 -1.40 -10.41 7.65
CA GLY A 62 -0.52 -11.42 8.25
C GLY A 62 0.96 -11.13 7.93
N ASN A 63 1.57 -11.98 7.11
CA ASN A 63 2.98 -11.87 6.75
C ASN A 63 3.25 -11.05 5.48
N LYS A 64 2.21 -10.48 4.84
CA LYS A 64 2.31 -9.59 3.69
C LYS A 64 1.86 -8.18 4.01
N ALA A 65 2.46 -7.19 3.36
CA ALA A 65 2.02 -5.81 3.42
C ALA A 65 2.22 -5.08 2.08
N GLN A 66 1.31 -4.18 1.74
CA GLN A 66 1.44 -3.22 0.66
C GLN A 66 2.00 -1.91 1.22
N LEU A 67 3.20 -1.55 0.79
CA LEU A 67 3.87 -0.30 1.14
C LEU A 67 3.70 0.70 0.00
N LYS A 68 3.00 1.80 0.27
CA LYS A 68 2.97 2.98 -0.58
C LYS A 68 4.25 3.79 -0.37
N VAL A 69 4.83 4.25 -1.46
CA VAL A 69 5.94 5.20 -1.47
C VAL A 69 5.59 6.37 -2.37
N ILE A 70 5.72 7.58 -1.83
CA ILE A 70 5.39 8.84 -2.48
C ILE A 70 6.68 9.66 -2.54
N ASN A 71 7.14 10.02 -3.72
CA ASN A 71 8.26 10.94 -3.90
C ASN A 71 7.86 12.07 -4.87
N PRO A 72 8.69 13.12 -5.05
CA PRO A 72 8.35 14.24 -5.92
C PRO A 72 8.15 13.87 -7.40
N GLY A 73 8.63 12.71 -7.84
CA GLY A 73 8.51 12.26 -9.23
C GLY A 73 7.28 11.40 -9.49
N THR A 74 6.91 10.54 -8.54
CA THR A 74 5.80 9.59 -8.69
C THR A 74 5.40 8.92 -7.37
N ASN A 75 4.26 8.24 -7.40
CA ASN A 75 3.84 7.30 -6.37
C ASN A 75 4.02 5.88 -6.89
N PHE A 76 4.37 4.96 -6.01
CA PHE A 76 4.45 3.54 -6.33
C PHE A 76 4.12 2.68 -5.12
N ILE A 77 3.76 1.43 -5.37
CA ILE A 77 3.54 0.44 -4.31
C ILE A 77 4.54 -0.70 -4.40
N LYS A 78 4.77 -1.34 -3.26
CA LYS A 78 5.52 -2.59 -3.14
C LYS A 78 4.73 -3.56 -2.31
N ILE A 79 4.63 -4.81 -2.74
CA ILE A 79 4.13 -5.89 -1.86
C ILE A 79 5.33 -6.56 -1.24
N ILE A 80 5.39 -6.57 0.08
CA ILE A 80 6.48 -7.12 0.86
C ILE A 80 5.95 -8.34 1.63
N GLU A 81 6.68 -9.44 1.59
CA GLU A 81 6.35 -10.68 2.28
C GLU A 81 7.49 -11.10 3.22
N LYS A 82 7.12 -11.48 4.44
CA LYS A 82 8.00 -12.14 5.40
C LYS A 82 7.70 -13.63 5.41
N LYS A 83 8.66 -14.46 5.00
CA LYS A 83 8.47 -15.90 5.00
C LYS A 83 9.79 -16.64 5.09
N ASP A 84 9.85 -17.65 5.95
CA ASP A 84 11.00 -18.54 6.14
C ASP A 84 12.30 -17.77 6.46
N GLY A 85 12.21 -16.78 7.36
CA GLY A 85 13.35 -15.94 7.75
C GLY A 85 13.83 -14.99 6.65
N ILE A 86 12.98 -14.66 5.68
CA ILE A 86 13.36 -13.81 4.55
C ILE A 86 12.27 -12.76 4.29
N LEU A 87 12.71 -11.51 4.13
CA LEU A 87 11.90 -10.38 3.70
C LEU A 87 12.10 -10.21 2.20
N ARG A 88 11.02 -10.27 1.42
CA ARG A 88 11.06 -10.16 -0.04
C ARG A 88 10.06 -9.13 -0.53
N GLU A 89 10.43 -8.42 -1.58
CA GLU A 89 9.48 -7.71 -2.44
C GLU A 89 8.96 -8.70 -3.48
N LYS A 90 7.62 -8.87 -3.50
CA LYS A 90 6.85 -9.77 -4.35
C LYS A 90 6.23 -9.09 -5.56
N TYR A 91 6.03 -7.78 -5.48
CA TYR A 91 5.42 -6.98 -6.52
C TYR A 91 5.89 -5.53 -6.43
N TYR A 92 5.90 -4.85 -7.57
CA TYR A 92 6.17 -3.43 -7.70
C TYR A 92 5.33 -2.86 -8.83
N GLU A 93 4.61 -1.76 -8.56
CA GLU A 93 3.86 -1.01 -9.58
C GLU A 93 4.18 0.48 -9.43
N GLY A 94 4.76 1.06 -10.48
CA GLY A 94 5.04 2.49 -10.57
C GLY A 94 3.82 3.29 -11.03
N GLN A 95 3.84 4.61 -10.85
CA GLN A 95 2.73 5.50 -11.23
C GLN A 95 1.38 5.11 -10.59
N PHE A 96 1.44 4.60 -9.36
CA PHE A 96 0.29 4.11 -8.62
C PHE A 96 -0.25 5.21 -7.71
N TYR A 97 -1.14 6.06 -8.22
CA TYR A 97 -1.62 7.25 -7.52
C TYR A 97 -2.87 7.01 -6.67
N HIS A 98 -3.73 6.06 -7.05
CA HIS A 98 -4.93 5.67 -6.33
C HIS A 98 -4.64 4.72 -5.16
N ILE A 99 -5.71 4.22 -4.52
CA ILE A 99 -5.68 3.12 -3.56
C ILE A 99 -6.43 1.92 -4.12
N GLU A 100 -5.78 0.77 -4.07
CA GLU A 100 -6.34 -0.54 -4.41
C GLU A 100 -5.53 -1.59 -3.65
N ASP A 101 -6.20 -2.61 -3.13
CA ASP A 101 -5.54 -3.71 -2.41
C ASP A 101 -4.95 -4.72 -3.39
N MET A 102 -3.63 -4.66 -3.53
CA MET A 102 -2.88 -5.50 -4.46
C MET A 102 -2.27 -6.73 -3.81
N ILE A 103 -2.44 -6.96 -2.50
CA ILE A 103 -1.77 -8.05 -1.76
C ILE A 103 -2.01 -9.44 -2.40
N GLY A 104 -3.16 -9.62 -3.05
CA GLY A 104 -3.57 -10.86 -3.70
C GLY A 104 -2.99 -11.10 -5.09
N ILE A 105 -2.22 -10.18 -5.67
CA ILE A 105 -1.69 -10.35 -7.02
C ILE A 105 -0.74 -11.56 -7.12
N GLU A 106 -0.83 -12.30 -8.23
CA GLU A 106 -0.08 -13.53 -8.46
C GLU A 106 1.32 -13.31 -9.07
N GLU A 107 1.75 -12.06 -9.23
CA GLU A 107 3.12 -11.77 -9.65
C GLU A 107 4.14 -12.22 -8.60
N ASP A 108 5.26 -12.77 -9.09
CA ASP A 108 6.31 -13.34 -8.24
C ASP A 108 7.67 -12.70 -8.56
N ILE A 109 7.78 -11.40 -8.28
CA ILE A 109 9.09 -10.79 -8.10
C ILE A 109 9.72 -11.46 -6.87
N ASN A 110 10.99 -11.85 -6.96
CA ASN A 110 11.70 -12.47 -5.85
C ASN A 110 12.93 -11.65 -5.47
N ASN A 111 12.69 -10.40 -5.06
CA ASN A 111 13.75 -9.48 -4.66
C ASN A 111 13.94 -9.52 -3.13
N ILE A 112 15.03 -10.13 -2.68
CA ILE A 112 15.32 -10.30 -1.24
C ILE A 112 15.89 -9.00 -0.64
N LEU A 113 15.19 -8.47 0.36
CA LEU A 113 15.54 -7.24 1.08
C LEU A 113 16.37 -7.52 2.33
N LEU A 114 15.98 -8.53 3.11
CA LEU A 114 16.68 -9.02 4.31
C LEU A 114 16.57 -10.55 4.38
N LYS A 115 17.58 -11.20 4.94
CA LYS A 115 17.64 -12.66 5.09
C LYS A 115 18.31 -13.03 6.40
N GLU A 116 17.65 -13.86 7.18
CA GLU A 116 18.20 -14.47 8.40
C GLU A 116 19.23 -15.55 8.06
N PRO A 117 20.21 -15.84 8.94
CA PRO A 117 20.45 -15.17 10.22
C PRO A 117 20.94 -13.72 10.03
N LEU A 118 20.51 -12.80 10.91
CA LEU A 118 20.95 -11.40 10.86
C LEU A 118 22.33 -11.25 11.49
N GLU A 119 23.36 -11.68 10.75
CA GLU A 119 24.75 -11.73 11.17
C GLU A 119 25.68 -11.15 10.09
N VAL A 120 26.76 -10.48 10.51
CA VAL A 120 27.75 -9.93 9.57
C VAL A 120 28.33 -11.04 8.70
N GLY A 121 28.37 -10.80 7.39
CA GLY A 121 28.85 -11.76 6.40
C GLY A 121 27.74 -12.59 5.76
N ASN A 122 26.52 -12.63 6.33
CA ASN A 122 25.40 -13.27 5.68
C ASN A 122 25.05 -12.52 4.39
N SER A 123 24.99 -13.24 3.26
CA SER A 123 24.85 -12.65 1.93
C SER A 123 23.94 -13.45 1.01
N TRP A 124 23.40 -12.76 0.02
CA TRP A 124 22.53 -13.30 -1.01
C TRP A 124 22.71 -12.53 -2.32
N ILE A 125 22.08 -13.04 -3.38
CA ILE A 125 22.07 -12.42 -4.69
C ILE A 125 20.73 -11.70 -4.86
N THR A 126 20.78 -10.42 -5.29
CA THR A 126 19.58 -9.66 -5.64
C THR A 126 18.96 -10.17 -6.93
N LEU A 127 17.74 -9.74 -7.25
CA LEU A 127 17.08 -10.10 -8.52
C LEU A 127 17.96 -9.77 -9.74
N ASP A 128 18.68 -8.65 -9.69
CA ASP A 128 19.57 -8.16 -10.76
C ASP A 128 20.95 -8.84 -10.78
N GLY A 129 21.19 -9.84 -9.93
CA GLY A 129 22.44 -10.58 -9.89
C GLY A 129 23.55 -9.94 -9.05
N TYR A 130 23.25 -8.92 -8.24
CA TYR A 130 24.24 -8.25 -7.39
C TYR A 130 24.39 -8.92 -6.03
N LYS A 131 25.59 -8.86 -5.46
CA LYS A 131 25.82 -9.34 -4.09
C LYS A 131 25.22 -8.34 -3.11
N ARG A 132 24.36 -8.81 -2.21
CA ARG A 132 23.88 -8.07 -1.04
C ARG A 132 24.29 -8.81 0.23
N GLU A 133 24.71 -8.08 1.26
CA GLU A 133 25.32 -8.64 2.47
C GLU A 133 25.03 -7.78 3.69
N ILE A 134 24.87 -8.42 4.85
CA ILE A 134 24.86 -7.75 6.14
C ILE A 134 26.31 -7.40 6.51
N THR A 135 26.62 -6.11 6.61
CA THR A 135 27.98 -5.61 6.85
C THR A 135 28.17 -5.03 8.25
N GLY A 136 27.10 -4.85 9.04
CA GLY A 136 27.17 -4.44 10.43
C GLY A 136 25.84 -4.62 11.18
N LEU A 137 25.88 -4.76 12.52
CA LEU A 137 24.68 -4.97 13.36
C LEU A 137 24.36 -3.79 14.29
N ASP A 138 25.39 -3.06 14.73
CA ASP A 138 25.28 -1.99 15.73
C ASP A 138 25.93 -0.70 15.23
N ILE A 139 25.70 -0.35 13.96
CA ILE A 139 26.28 0.84 13.37
C ILE A 139 25.54 2.07 13.89
N GLU A 140 26.27 3.03 14.45
CA GLU A 140 25.70 4.31 14.86
C GLU A 140 25.35 5.15 13.63
N VAL A 141 24.07 5.48 13.50
CA VAL A 141 23.53 6.27 12.39
C VAL A 141 22.80 7.48 12.94
N ASN A 142 23.20 8.67 12.48
CA ASN A 142 22.47 9.91 12.76
C ASN A 142 21.46 10.17 11.65
N THR A 143 20.24 10.51 12.03
CA THR A 143 19.18 10.97 11.13
C THR A 143 18.61 12.30 11.66
N PRO A 144 17.83 13.05 10.87
CA PRO A 144 17.12 14.22 11.37
C PRO A 144 16.12 13.90 12.50
N LEU A 145 15.59 12.67 12.57
CA LEU A 145 14.68 12.25 13.64
C LEU A 145 15.41 11.99 14.96
N ASP A 146 16.43 11.12 14.93
CA ASP A 146 17.19 10.70 16.09
C ASP A 146 18.51 9.99 15.70
N LYS A 147 19.27 9.56 16.71
CA LYS A 147 20.43 8.67 16.59
C LYS A 147 20.01 7.22 16.88
N PHE A 148 20.44 6.32 16.02
CA PHE A 148 20.08 4.91 16.10
C PHE A 148 21.32 4.02 16.08
N LYS A 149 21.21 2.83 16.66
CA LYS A 149 22.02 1.68 16.30
C LYS A 149 21.28 0.87 15.24
N ALA A 150 21.97 0.54 14.16
CA ALA A 150 21.33 -0.04 12.99
C ALA A 150 22.09 -1.24 12.42
N LEU A 151 21.30 -2.17 11.87
CA LEU A 151 21.74 -3.19 10.93
C LEU A 151 22.13 -2.50 9.61
N GLU A 152 23.37 -2.65 9.16
CA GLU A 152 23.86 -2.18 7.86
C GLU A 152 23.81 -3.33 6.84
N VAL A 153 23.15 -3.08 5.71
CA VAL A 153 23.11 -3.98 4.56
C VAL A 153 23.69 -3.27 3.36
N THR A 154 24.70 -3.89 2.74
CA THR A 154 25.41 -3.34 1.58
C THR A 154 25.11 -4.16 0.32
N THR A 155 24.78 -3.48 -0.77
CA THR A 155 24.67 -4.05 -2.12
C THR A 155 25.85 -3.58 -2.96
N TYR A 156 26.56 -4.53 -3.56
CA TYR A 156 27.71 -4.26 -4.43
C TYR A 156 27.28 -4.42 -5.88
N MET A 157 27.15 -3.30 -6.59
CA MET A 157 26.70 -3.24 -7.97
C MET A 157 27.90 -3.14 -8.95
N LYS A 158 27.62 -3.07 -10.25
CA LYS A 158 28.65 -2.86 -11.28
C LYS A 158 29.38 -1.54 -11.09
N GLU A 159 30.57 -1.43 -11.69
CA GLU A 159 31.35 -0.17 -11.76
C GLU A 159 31.75 0.43 -10.40
N ASN A 160 31.83 -0.41 -9.36
CA ASN A 160 32.11 -0.03 -7.97
C ASN A 160 31.00 0.83 -7.33
N ILE A 161 29.78 0.77 -7.86
CA ILE A 161 28.61 1.39 -7.27
C ILE A 161 28.22 0.61 -6.01
N VAL A 162 27.95 1.33 -4.92
CA VAL A 162 27.58 0.75 -3.63
C VAL A 162 26.30 1.38 -3.13
N GLU A 163 25.35 0.54 -2.73
CA GLU A 163 24.16 0.97 -1.99
C GLU A 163 24.22 0.41 -0.57
N LYS A 164 24.09 1.28 0.43
CA LYS A 164 23.97 0.89 1.84
C LYS A 164 22.60 1.25 2.37
N THR A 165 21.89 0.31 2.96
CA THR A 165 20.64 0.57 3.70
C THR A 165 20.83 0.20 5.17
N TYR A 166 20.38 1.09 6.06
CA TYR A 166 20.48 0.95 7.50
C TYR A 166 19.08 0.75 8.09
N TYR A 167 18.90 -0.31 8.87
CA TYR A 167 17.63 -0.65 9.50
C TYR A 167 17.73 -0.48 11.01
N ALA A 168 16.84 0.30 11.60
CA ALA A 168 16.74 0.44 13.05
C ALA A 168 15.69 -0.50 13.63
N LYS A 169 15.98 -1.03 14.81
CA LYS A 169 15.06 -1.91 15.55
C LYS A 169 13.75 -1.19 15.86
N GLY A 170 12.62 -1.85 15.62
CA GLY A 170 11.27 -1.35 15.83
C GLY A 170 10.79 -0.34 14.78
N ILE A 171 11.59 -0.02 13.76
CA ILE A 171 11.29 1.06 12.80
C ILE A 171 11.29 0.57 11.37
N GLY A 172 12.35 -0.11 10.92
CA GLY A 172 12.56 -0.33 9.48
C GLY A 172 13.77 0.43 8.93
N PRO A 173 13.82 0.69 7.61
CA PRO A 173 14.89 1.43 6.99
C PRO A 173 14.89 2.88 7.48
N ILE A 174 16.02 3.35 7.99
CA ILE A 174 16.20 4.72 8.51
C ILE A 174 17.18 5.56 7.70
N LYS A 175 18.05 4.91 6.91
CA LYS A 175 18.99 5.59 6.03
C LYS A 175 19.29 4.73 4.82
N THR A 176 19.42 5.36 3.65
CA THR A 176 20.01 4.75 2.46
C THR A 176 21.09 5.67 1.90
N ILE A 177 22.20 5.10 1.46
CA ILE A 177 23.27 5.78 0.73
C ILE A 177 23.44 5.04 -0.58
N TYR A 178 23.30 5.73 -1.68
CA TYR A 178 23.75 5.27 -2.99
C TYR A 178 24.96 6.11 -3.38
N GLU A 179 26.05 5.45 -3.73
CA GLU A 179 27.31 6.10 -4.08
C GLU A 179 27.92 5.46 -5.32
N ASP A 180 28.17 6.29 -6.33
CA ASP A 180 28.99 5.97 -7.49
C ASP A 180 30.25 6.85 -7.52
N LYS A 181 31.00 6.86 -8.63
CA LYS A 181 32.27 7.61 -8.70
C LYS A 181 32.10 9.12 -8.62
N ASP A 182 30.97 9.63 -9.09
CA ASP A 182 30.75 11.06 -9.31
C ASP A 182 29.63 11.61 -8.42
N ASN A 183 28.70 10.75 -7.98
CA ASN A 183 27.48 11.12 -7.31
C ASN A 183 27.27 10.33 -6.02
N LYS A 184 26.68 11.04 -5.05
CA LYS A 184 26.22 10.45 -3.79
C LYS A 184 24.81 10.93 -3.51
N VAL A 185 23.90 9.98 -3.34
CA VAL A 185 22.51 10.23 -2.95
C VAL A 185 22.30 9.64 -1.57
N GLU A 186 21.77 10.44 -0.65
CA GLU A 186 21.49 10.00 0.71
C GLU A 186 20.03 10.26 1.06
N VAL A 187 19.40 9.30 1.71
CA VAL A 187 18.01 9.37 2.19
C VAL A 187 18.00 9.09 3.68
N PHE A 188 17.36 9.94 4.48
CA PHE A 188 17.35 9.86 5.95
C PHE A 188 15.94 9.93 6.50
N LEU A 189 15.63 9.09 7.49
CA LEU A 189 14.36 9.20 8.22
C LEU A 189 14.29 10.53 8.97
N LYS A 190 13.28 11.33 8.64
CA LYS A 190 13.06 12.66 9.18
C LYS A 190 11.98 12.69 10.25
N SER A 191 10.92 11.91 10.09
CA SER A 191 9.84 11.84 11.07
C SER A 191 9.00 10.58 10.90
N ILE A 192 8.43 10.09 12.00
CA ILE A 192 7.36 9.10 12.02
C ILE A 192 6.16 9.75 12.71
N LYS A 193 4.98 9.67 12.11
CA LYS A 193 3.73 10.15 12.72
C LYS A 193 2.67 9.07 12.64
N ASN A 194 2.09 8.72 13.78
CA ASN A 194 0.91 7.86 13.83
C ASN A 194 -0.33 8.69 13.44
N ARG A 195 -0.75 8.57 12.18
CA ARG A 195 -1.87 9.29 11.56
C ARG A 195 -2.20 8.69 10.19
N PRO A 196 -3.41 8.88 9.66
CA PRO A 196 -3.78 8.39 8.33
C PRO A 196 -2.96 9.03 7.21
N LEU A 197 -2.98 8.39 6.04
CA LEU A 197 -2.57 8.97 4.78
C LEU A 197 -3.71 9.87 4.27
N ASN A 198 -3.44 11.18 4.15
CA ASN A 198 -4.40 12.11 3.56
C ASN A 198 -4.34 12.01 2.04
N ILE A 199 -5.50 11.86 1.40
CA ILE A 199 -5.63 11.72 -0.05
C ILE A 199 -6.66 12.72 -0.54
N ASP A 200 -6.26 13.57 -1.46
CA ASP A 200 -7.17 14.53 -2.07
C ASP A 200 -7.93 13.86 -3.22
N ILE A 201 -9.25 14.07 -3.24
CA ILE A 201 -10.14 13.58 -4.28
C ILE A 201 -10.95 14.74 -4.86
N GLN A 202 -10.88 14.89 -6.17
CA GLN A 202 -11.72 15.83 -6.91
C GLN A 202 -13.08 15.17 -7.15
N SER A 203 -14.08 15.65 -6.43
CA SER A 203 -15.45 15.09 -6.45
C SER A 203 -16.38 16.01 -7.22
N PHE A 204 -17.28 15.40 -8.00
CA PHE A 204 -18.22 16.09 -8.86
C PHE A 204 -19.62 15.92 -8.30
N TYR A 205 -20.44 16.98 -8.32
CA TYR A 205 -21.79 16.97 -7.80
C TYR A 205 -22.74 17.83 -8.65
N PRO A 206 -24.01 17.44 -8.81
CA PRO A 206 -25.05 18.32 -9.31
C PRO A 206 -25.37 19.41 -8.28
N THR A 207 -25.57 20.64 -8.75
CA THR A 207 -26.12 21.72 -7.91
C THR A 207 -27.62 21.56 -7.71
N VAL A 208 -28.12 21.87 -6.50
CA VAL A 208 -29.55 21.80 -6.17
C VAL A 208 -30.39 22.79 -6.99
N SER A 209 -29.83 23.95 -7.35
CA SER A 209 -30.59 25.03 -8.01
C SER A 209 -30.76 24.84 -9.51
N GLU A 210 -29.68 24.47 -10.21
CA GLU A 210 -29.63 24.48 -11.69
C GLU A 210 -29.45 23.09 -12.29
N LEU A 211 -29.20 22.07 -11.46
CA LEU A 211 -28.81 20.74 -11.91
C LEU A 211 -27.58 20.79 -12.85
N GLU A 212 -26.67 21.76 -12.62
CA GLU A 212 -25.36 21.80 -13.29
C GLU A 212 -24.36 20.99 -12.46
N THR A 213 -23.61 20.08 -13.09
CA THR A 213 -22.43 19.46 -12.46
C THR A 213 -21.36 20.51 -12.19
N VAL A 214 -20.86 20.55 -10.96
CA VAL A 214 -19.67 21.31 -10.51
C VAL A 214 -18.67 20.36 -9.83
N TYR A 215 -17.44 20.80 -9.60
CA TYR A 215 -16.47 20.02 -8.82
C TYR A 215 -16.02 20.73 -7.55
N THR A 216 -15.58 19.96 -6.57
CA THR A 216 -14.93 20.43 -5.35
C THR A 216 -13.87 19.42 -4.90
N TYR A 217 -13.08 19.76 -3.89
CA TYR A 217 -12.07 18.85 -3.33
C TYR A 217 -12.55 18.32 -1.98
N ASN A 218 -12.53 17.01 -1.85
CA ASN A 218 -12.67 16.32 -0.57
C ASN A 218 -11.31 15.71 -0.20
N THR A 219 -11.13 15.41 1.08
CA THR A 219 -9.95 14.70 1.58
C THR A 219 -10.40 13.41 2.24
N ILE A 220 -9.75 12.30 1.89
CA ILE A 220 -9.88 11.00 2.55
C ILE A 220 -8.74 10.86 3.55
N ASP A 221 -9.10 10.53 4.79
CA ASP A 221 -8.17 10.17 5.85
C ASP A 221 -8.05 8.64 5.88
N PHE A 222 -7.15 8.09 5.06
CA PHE A 222 -7.01 6.65 4.86
C PHE A 222 -6.11 6.01 5.94
N HIS A 223 -6.70 5.18 6.79
CA HIS A 223 -5.97 4.34 7.75
C HIS A 223 -5.53 3.01 7.11
N THR A 224 -4.51 2.38 7.69
CA THR A 224 -4.07 1.06 7.24
C THR A 224 -5.24 0.06 7.28
N ASN A 225 -5.47 -0.65 6.17
CA ASN A 225 -6.57 -1.60 5.95
C ASN A 225 -7.98 -0.99 5.82
N ASP A 226 -8.11 0.33 5.65
CA ASP A 226 -9.41 0.93 5.32
C ASP A 226 -9.94 0.43 3.97
N SER A 227 -11.27 0.42 3.81
CA SER A 227 -11.92 0.19 2.53
C SER A 227 -12.06 1.51 1.78
N ILE A 228 -11.42 1.60 0.62
CA ILE A 228 -11.52 2.78 -0.25
C ILE A 228 -12.94 2.95 -0.81
N GLU A 229 -13.66 1.84 -1.03
CA GLU A 229 -15.05 1.83 -1.45
C GLU A 229 -15.93 2.55 -0.43
N ASN A 230 -15.78 2.24 0.86
CA ASN A 230 -16.54 2.89 1.93
C ASN A 230 -16.24 4.40 2.04
N GLN A 231 -14.98 4.80 1.83
CA GLN A 231 -14.58 6.21 1.86
C GLN A 231 -15.19 7.00 0.69
N ILE A 232 -15.14 6.43 -0.53
CA ILE A 232 -15.77 7.02 -1.72
C ILE A 232 -17.30 7.04 -1.56
N GLU A 233 -17.88 5.96 -1.04
CA GLU A 233 -19.31 5.87 -0.73
C GLU A 233 -19.75 6.98 0.23
N ASP A 234 -19.00 7.23 1.30
CA ASP A 234 -19.32 8.30 2.25
C ASP A 234 -19.29 9.68 1.59
N ILE A 235 -18.28 9.96 0.76
CA ILE A 235 -18.17 11.19 -0.04
C ILE A 235 -19.40 11.35 -0.94
N MET A 236 -19.76 10.30 -1.69
CA MET A 236 -20.92 10.32 -2.59
C MET A 236 -22.25 10.51 -1.85
N LYS A 237 -22.36 10.03 -0.61
CA LYS A 237 -23.54 10.19 0.26
C LYS A 237 -23.60 11.54 0.97
N ASN A 238 -22.47 12.21 1.16
CA ASN A 238 -22.33 13.38 2.04
C ASN A 238 -21.56 14.50 1.33
N PRO A 239 -22.18 15.18 0.36
CA PRO A 239 -21.53 16.32 -0.29
C PRO A 239 -21.18 17.41 0.74
N PRO A 240 -20.11 18.20 0.52
CA PRO A 240 -19.60 19.15 1.50
C PRO A 240 -20.47 20.40 1.69
N SER A 241 -21.55 20.55 0.92
CA SER A 241 -22.50 21.66 1.03
C SER A 241 -23.92 21.19 0.74
N ASP A 242 -24.88 21.80 1.44
CA ASP A 242 -26.33 21.67 1.21
C ASP A 242 -26.80 22.17 -0.17
N LYS A 243 -25.96 22.91 -0.90
CA LYS A 243 -26.22 23.33 -2.29
C LYS A 243 -25.84 22.27 -3.33
N LEU A 244 -25.22 21.18 -2.89
CA LEU A 244 -24.82 20.06 -3.73
C LEU A 244 -25.69 18.85 -3.41
N MET A 245 -26.07 18.12 -4.46
CA MET A 245 -26.90 16.93 -4.32
C MET A 245 -26.03 15.71 -4.03
N PRO A 246 -26.44 14.81 -3.11
CA PRO A 246 -25.77 13.53 -2.95
C PRO A 246 -25.89 12.71 -4.25
N LEU A 247 -24.86 11.93 -4.56
CA LEU A 247 -24.82 11.12 -5.79
C LEU A 247 -25.56 9.79 -5.62
N ILE A 248 -25.54 9.25 -4.40
CA ILE A 248 -26.16 7.98 -4.05
C ILE A 248 -26.98 8.13 -2.77
N SER A 249 -27.96 7.25 -2.56
CA SER A 249 -28.78 7.29 -1.35
C SER A 249 -27.98 6.83 -0.13
N LYS A 250 -28.53 7.02 1.08
CA LYS A 250 -27.91 6.46 2.30
C LYS A 250 -27.89 4.93 2.30
N GLY A 251 -28.83 4.28 1.59
CA GLY A 251 -28.94 2.84 1.46
C GLY A 251 -28.08 2.22 0.36
N THR A 252 -27.63 3.00 -0.63
CA THR A 252 -26.74 2.51 -1.69
C THR A 252 -25.38 2.15 -1.14
N SER A 253 -24.80 1.03 -1.60
CA SER A 253 -23.42 0.66 -1.33
C SER A 253 -22.60 0.50 -2.60
N ILE A 254 -21.29 0.68 -2.49
CA ILE A 254 -20.32 0.26 -3.50
C ILE A 254 -19.86 -1.15 -3.13
N ASN A 255 -20.19 -2.14 -3.96
CA ASN A 255 -19.85 -3.54 -3.70
C ASN A 255 -18.36 -3.81 -3.95
N HIS A 256 -17.81 -3.28 -5.05
CA HIS A 256 -16.38 -3.34 -5.37
C HIS A 256 -16.01 -2.33 -6.45
N ILE A 257 -14.74 -1.94 -6.45
CA ILE A 257 -14.11 -1.15 -7.51
C ILE A 257 -12.91 -1.95 -8.04
N ILE A 258 -12.87 -2.20 -9.34
CA ILE A 258 -11.81 -2.99 -9.98
C ILE A 258 -11.27 -2.24 -11.19
N LEU A 259 -10.00 -1.89 -11.15
CA LEU A 259 -9.28 -1.35 -12.30
C LEU A 259 -8.83 -2.50 -13.22
N ASP A 260 -9.42 -2.59 -14.41
CA ASP A 260 -8.93 -3.52 -15.43
C ASP A 260 -7.66 -2.97 -16.07
N ARG A 261 -6.51 -3.48 -15.64
CA ARG A 261 -5.18 -3.11 -16.13
C ARG A 261 -4.95 -3.41 -17.63
N LYS A 262 -5.79 -4.24 -18.28
CA LYS A 262 -5.66 -4.55 -19.71
C LYS A 262 -6.36 -3.50 -20.58
N SER A 263 -7.57 -3.12 -20.21
CA SER A 263 -8.37 -2.14 -20.95
C SER A 263 -8.20 -0.71 -20.43
N TRP A 264 -7.62 -0.56 -19.23
CA TRP A 264 -7.53 0.69 -18.47
C TRP A 264 -8.91 1.31 -18.19
N ASN A 265 -9.91 0.45 -18.00
CA ASN A 265 -11.27 0.83 -17.62
C ASN A 265 -11.49 0.54 -16.13
N LEU A 266 -12.23 1.42 -15.46
CA LEU A 266 -12.65 1.19 -14.08
C LEU A 266 -14.03 0.51 -14.06
N ASN A 267 -14.12 -0.67 -13.45
CA ASN A 267 -15.39 -1.36 -13.22
C ASN A 267 -15.85 -1.07 -11.80
N VAL A 268 -17.05 -0.54 -11.64
CA VAL A 268 -17.65 -0.28 -10.33
C VAL A 268 -19.02 -0.93 -10.26
N ASP A 269 -19.22 -1.74 -9.22
CA ASP A 269 -20.49 -2.39 -8.93
C ASP A 269 -21.14 -1.75 -7.72
N PHE A 270 -22.39 -1.34 -7.86
CA PHE A 270 -23.21 -0.76 -6.80
C PHE A 270 -24.30 -1.74 -6.37
N SER A 271 -24.83 -1.51 -5.17
CA SER A 271 -26.05 -2.19 -4.73
C SER A 271 -27.28 -1.70 -5.50
N ARG A 272 -28.33 -2.52 -5.51
CA ARG A 272 -29.60 -2.26 -6.21
C ARG A 272 -30.25 -0.91 -5.89
N GLU A 273 -30.00 -0.38 -4.71
CA GLU A 273 -30.52 0.90 -4.22
C GLU A 273 -30.05 2.08 -5.08
N LEU A 274 -28.95 1.95 -5.83
CA LEU A 274 -28.56 2.95 -6.82
C LEU A 274 -29.70 3.24 -7.80
N ILE A 275 -30.46 2.21 -8.19
CA ILE A 275 -31.60 2.37 -9.11
C ILE A 275 -32.90 2.58 -8.33
N THR A 276 -33.17 1.75 -7.32
CA THR A 276 -34.50 1.74 -6.68
C THR A 276 -34.75 2.92 -5.74
N GLU A 277 -33.70 3.55 -5.23
CA GLU A 277 -33.81 4.72 -4.35
C GLU A 277 -33.46 6.04 -5.05
N MET A 278 -32.97 5.98 -6.30
CA MET A 278 -32.75 7.17 -7.11
C MET A 278 -34.09 7.75 -7.55
N ASN A 279 -34.59 8.72 -6.80
CA ASN A 279 -35.79 9.47 -7.14
C ASN A 279 -35.46 10.64 -8.08
N ALA A 280 -35.01 10.31 -9.30
CA ALA A 280 -34.58 11.28 -10.31
C ALA A 280 -35.36 11.13 -11.62
N GLY A 281 -35.69 12.27 -12.25
CA GLY A 281 -36.04 12.28 -13.66
C GLY A 281 -34.78 12.27 -14.54
N SER A 282 -34.95 12.06 -15.85
CA SER A 282 -33.85 11.90 -16.82
C SER A 282 -32.72 12.93 -16.72
N THR A 283 -33.05 14.21 -16.49
CA THR A 283 -32.05 15.27 -16.36
C THR A 283 -31.18 15.09 -15.13
N LEU A 284 -31.78 14.85 -13.96
CA LEU A 284 -31.03 14.68 -12.71
C LEU A 284 -30.24 13.37 -12.74
N GLU A 285 -30.83 12.29 -13.24
CA GLU A 285 -30.13 11.02 -13.38
C GLU A 285 -28.85 11.16 -14.24
N ASN A 286 -28.95 11.85 -15.37
CA ASN A 286 -27.78 12.10 -16.22
C ASN A 286 -26.66 12.85 -15.47
N GLU A 287 -27.01 13.84 -14.66
CA GLU A 287 -26.01 14.60 -13.87
C GLU A 287 -25.44 13.80 -12.69
N ILE A 288 -26.23 12.92 -12.07
CA ILE A 288 -25.75 11.97 -11.05
C ILE A 288 -24.75 11.00 -11.67
N ILE A 289 -25.11 10.31 -12.75
CA ILE A 289 -24.23 9.35 -13.42
C ILE A 289 -22.97 10.04 -13.95
N LYS A 290 -23.11 11.26 -14.49
CA LYS A 290 -21.97 12.09 -14.90
C LYS A 290 -21.05 12.43 -13.72
N SER A 291 -21.61 12.76 -12.57
CA SER A 291 -20.84 13.07 -11.37
C SER A 291 -20.12 11.85 -10.81
N ILE A 292 -20.79 10.68 -10.79
CA ILE A 292 -20.21 9.40 -10.36
C ILE A 292 -19.01 9.04 -11.25
N LYS A 293 -19.22 8.96 -12.57
CA LYS A 293 -18.15 8.57 -13.51
C LYS A 293 -16.98 9.54 -13.49
N ASN A 294 -17.23 10.84 -13.36
CA ASN A 294 -16.16 11.84 -13.36
C ASN A 294 -15.36 11.81 -12.06
N THR A 295 -16.01 11.60 -10.92
CA THR A 295 -15.33 11.44 -9.62
C THR A 295 -14.43 10.21 -9.62
N LEU A 296 -14.98 9.06 -9.97
CA LEU A 296 -14.26 7.79 -10.02
C LEU A 296 -13.16 7.81 -11.08
N GLY A 297 -13.50 8.27 -12.28
CA GLY A 297 -12.57 8.35 -13.41
C GLY A 297 -11.38 9.26 -13.11
N LYS A 298 -11.63 10.40 -12.45
CA LYS A 298 -10.55 11.30 -12.04
C LYS A 298 -9.69 10.72 -10.92
N PHE A 299 -10.28 10.00 -9.97
CA PHE A 299 -9.57 9.42 -8.84
C PHE A 299 -8.64 8.26 -9.25
N TYR A 300 -9.09 7.40 -10.18
CA TYR A 300 -8.33 6.26 -10.71
C TYR A 300 -7.51 6.59 -11.98
N ASP A 301 -7.57 7.84 -12.46
CA ASP A 301 -6.90 8.29 -13.69
C ASP A 301 -7.25 7.43 -14.93
N VAL A 302 -8.55 7.25 -15.15
CA VAL A 302 -9.11 6.51 -16.30
C VAL A 302 -10.02 7.39 -17.14
N ASP A 303 -10.11 7.09 -18.43
CA ASP A 303 -11.02 7.78 -19.36
C ASP A 303 -12.43 7.17 -19.38
N LYS A 304 -12.60 5.98 -18.80
CA LYS A 304 -13.79 5.14 -18.96
C LYS A 304 -14.15 4.43 -17.66
N VAL A 305 -15.44 4.51 -17.32
CA VAL A 305 -16.02 3.84 -16.15
C VAL A 305 -17.18 2.95 -16.60
N ILE A 306 -17.15 1.68 -16.22
CA ILE A 306 -18.24 0.72 -16.42
C ILE A 306 -18.99 0.64 -15.09
N ILE A 307 -20.28 0.98 -15.11
CA ILE A 307 -21.14 0.95 -13.92
C ILE A 307 -22.06 -0.27 -14.01
N THR A 308 -22.06 -1.05 -12.94
CA THR A 308 -22.91 -2.22 -12.76
C THR A 308 -23.71 -2.12 -11.46
N VAL A 309 -24.81 -2.86 -11.41
CA VAL A 309 -25.69 -2.97 -10.24
C VAL A 309 -25.98 -4.45 -10.00
N ASP A 310 -25.62 -4.96 -8.82
CA ASP A 310 -25.67 -6.40 -8.49
C ASP A 310 -25.03 -7.28 -9.58
N ASN A 311 -23.87 -6.89 -10.10
CA ASN A 311 -23.12 -7.52 -11.20
C ASN A 311 -23.86 -7.57 -12.54
N ARG A 312 -24.83 -6.68 -12.76
CA ARG A 312 -25.53 -6.51 -14.03
C ARG A 312 -25.28 -5.13 -14.60
N THR A 313 -25.28 -5.01 -15.93
CA THR A 313 -25.18 -3.73 -16.61
C THR A 313 -26.20 -2.74 -16.04
N TYR A 314 -25.77 -1.51 -15.80
CA TYR A 314 -26.65 -0.45 -15.35
C TYR A 314 -27.78 -0.22 -16.38
N GLU A 315 -29.02 -0.34 -15.91
CA GLU A 315 -30.22 -0.12 -16.71
C GLU A 315 -31.26 0.61 -15.86
N SER A 316 -31.84 1.68 -16.40
CA SER A 316 -32.84 2.50 -15.73
C SER A 316 -33.95 2.90 -16.68
N GLY A 317 -34.93 3.68 -16.20
CA GLY A 317 -35.97 4.24 -17.06
C GLY A 317 -35.46 5.21 -18.15
N HIS A 318 -34.21 5.66 -18.06
CA HIS A 318 -33.62 6.66 -18.97
C HIS A 318 -32.28 6.25 -19.59
N PHE A 319 -31.63 5.20 -19.07
CA PHE A 319 -30.45 4.58 -19.65
C PHE A 319 -30.72 3.14 -20.02
N ILE A 320 -30.47 2.81 -21.29
CA ILE A 320 -30.39 1.43 -21.77
C ILE A 320 -29.00 1.28 -22.35
N LEU A 321 -28.14 0.56 -21.61
CA LEU A 321 -26.78 0.28 -22.02
C LEU A 321 -26.66 -1.13 -22.57
N GLU A 322 -25.79 -1.32 -23.56
CA GLU A 322 -25.34 -2.65 -23.93
C GLU A 322 -24.43 -3.23 -22.85
N LYS A 323 -24.30 -4.56 -22.86
CA LYS A 323 -23.40 -5.23 -21.91
C LYS A 323 -21.97 -4.71 -22.11
N ASP A 324 -21.32 -4.39 -21.00
CA ASP A 324 -19.94 -3.87 -20.95
C ASP A 324 -19.78 -2.48 -21.61
N GLU A 325 -20.88 -1.74 -21.84
CA GLU A 325 -20.83 -0.37 -22.34
C GLU A 325 -20.24 0.58 -21.29
N ASP A 326 -19.29 1.40 -21.74
CA ASP A 326 -18.55 2.33 -20.87
C ASP A 326 -19.15 3.74 -20.86
N PHE A 327 -19.12 4.36 -19.68
CA PHE A 327 -19.31 5.79 -19.56
C PHE A 327 -17.98 6.52 -19.70
N LYS A 328 -17.85 7.36 -20.73
CA LYS A 328 -16.68 8.21 -20.93
C LYS A 328 -16.64 9.34 -19.91
N VAL A 329 -15.47 9.55 -19.31
CA VAL A 329 -15.17 10.65 -18.41
C VAL A 329 -15.09 11.94 -19.23
N ASP A 330 -15.80 12.98 -18.80
CA ASP A 330 -15.75 14.30 -19.42
C ASP A 330 -15.87 15.39 -18.35
N ILE A 331 -14.73 15.99 -18.03
CA ILE A 331 -14.59 17.04 -17.02
C ILE A 331 -14.42 18.43 -17.65
N LYS A 332 -14.44 18.54 -18.99
CA LYS A 332 -14.11 19.78 -19.66
C LYS A 332 -15.22 20.82 -19.44
N GLY A 333 -14.81 22.01 -19.00
CA GLY A 333 -15.73 23.14 -18.80
C GLY A 333 -16.58 23.06 -17.53
N ILE A 334 -16.44 21.99 -16.73
CA ILE A 334 -17.03 21.92 -15.39
C ILE A 334 -16.30 22.92 -14.49
N LYS A 335 -17.07 23.73 -13.76
CA LYS A 335 -16.53 24.78 -12.88
C LYS A 335 -16.35 24.27 -11.47
N GLU A 336 -15.40 24.88 -10.76
CA GLU A 336 -15.26 24.70 -9.33
C GLU A 336 -16.46 25.29 -8.60
N PHE A 337 -16.98 24.54 -7.62
CA PHE A 337 -17.99 25.00 -6.69
C PHE A 337 -17.37 26.04 -5.75
N LYS A 338 -17.97 27.24 -5.71
CA LYS A 338 -17.49 28.40 -4.95
C LYS A 338 -18.31 28.69 -3.71
#